data_AF-A0A351SCG5-F1
#
_entry.id   AF-A0A351SCG5-F1
#
_cell.length_a   1.000
_cell.length_b   1.000
_cell.length_c   1.000
_cell.angle_alpha   90.00
_cell.angle_beta   90.00
_cell.angle_gamma   90.00
#
_symmetry.space_group_name_H-M   'P 1'
#
loop_
_entity.id
_entity.type
_entity.pdbx_description
1 polymer ?
#
loop_
_entity_poly.entity_id
_entity_poly.type
_entity_poly.pdbx_seq_one_letter_code
_entity_poly.pdbx_strand_id
1 'polypeptide(L)'
;ERYAMIKARVVAGQSAQSDELLKNLKPFIYRRYLDYGAFDALRELKRMISTEVKRKGLQDNIKLGPGGIREIEFIGQAFQLVRGGHEPQLQSRSIITTLNRLAESGHIHPDDSAKLIAAYDFLRRAENRLQMVDDQQTHDLPAD
;
A
#
# COMPACT_ATOMS: atom_id res chain seq x y z
N GLU A 1 -12.47 2.05 -3.69
CA GLU A 1 -12.35 0.93 -4.67
C GLU A 1 -11.00 0.87 -5.36
N ARG A 2 -10.58 1.87 -6.14
CA ARG A 2 -9.30 1.88 -6.89
C ARG A 2 -8.08 1.47 -6.05
N TYR A 3 -7.96 2.03 -4.85
CA TYR A 3 -6.91 1.71 -3.89
C TYR A 3 -6.79 0.20 -3.62
N ALA A 4 -7.91 -0.50 -3.38
CA ALA A 4 -7.91 -1.94 -3.15
C ALA A 4 -7.53 -2.73 -4.40
N MET A 5 -7.94 -2.26 -5.59
CA MET A 5 -7.68 -2.95 -6.85
C MET A 5 -6.22 -2.89 -7.32
N ILE A 6 -5.37 -2.04 -6.73
CA ILE A 6 -3.91 -2.04 -7.00
C ILE A 6 -3.30 -3.42 -6.73
N LYS A 7 -3.80 -4.14 -5.72
CA LYS A 7 -3.28 -5.46 -5.32
C LYS A 7 -3.95 -6.62 -6.05
N ALA A 8 -4.88 -6.35 -6.98
CA ALA A 8 -5.61 -7.38 -7.69
C ALA A 8 -4.67 -8.32 -8.45
N ARG A 9 -4.92 -9.63 -8.33
CA ARG A 9 -4.18 -10.67 -9.04
C ARG A 9 -5.08 -11.87 -9.30
N VAL A 10 -4.81 -12.56 -10.40
CA VAL A 10 -5.33 -13.91 -10.60
C VAL A 10 -4.65 -14.82 -9.58
N VAL A 11 -5.45 -15.58 -8.84
CA VAL A 11 -4.98 -16.48 -7.77
C VAL A 11 -5.09 -17.95 -8.16
N ALA A 12 -5.99 -18.29 -9.07
CA ALA A 12 -6.21 -19.62 -9.62
C ALA A 12 -6.78 -19.50 -11.05
N GLY A 13 -6.42 -20.43 -11.93
CA GLY A 13 -7.00 -20.52 -13.28
C GLY A 13 -6.68 -19.33 -14.17
N GLN A 14 -5.40 -19.11 -14.51
CA GLN A 14 -5.04 -18.10 -15.50
C GLN A 14 -5.59 -18.49 -16.87
N SER A 15 -6.34 -17.56 -17.47
CA SER A 15 -6.96 -17.69 -18.78
C SER A 15 -6.91 -16.37 -19.55
N ALA A 16 -7.22 -16.42 -20.84
CA ALA A 16 -7.37 -15.22 -21.67
C ALA A 16 -8.36 -14.22 -21.08
N GLN A 17 -9.48 -14.69 -20.50
CA GLN A 17 -10.48 -13.83 -19.85
C GLN A 17 -9.92 -13.15 -18.59
N SER A 18 -9.07 -13.87 -17.83
CA SER A 18 -8.45 -13.31 -16.63
C SER A 18 -7.43 -12.21 -16.98
N ASP A 19 -6.66 -12.40 -18.05
CA ASP A 19 -5.72 -11.40 -18.55
C ASP A 19 -6.46 -10.18 -19.13
N GLU A 20 -7.57 -10.41 -19.83
CA GLU A 20 -8.47 -9.35 -20.31
C GLU A 20 -9.06 -8.54 -19.15
N LEU A 21 -9.56 -9.19 -18.11
CA LEU A 21 -10.05 -8.51 -16.91
C LEU A 21 -8.97 -7.62 -16.28
N LEU A 22 -7.76 -8.17 -16.08
CA LEU A 22 -6.65 -7.38 -15.52
C LEU A 22 -6.26 -6.21 -16.42
N LYS A 23 -6.29 -6.38 -17.74
CA LYS A 23 -6.06 -5.30 -18.71
C LYS A 23 -7.13 -4.22 -18.61
N ASN A 24 -8.39 -4.61 -18.43
CA ASN A 24 -9.52 -3.69 -18.29
C ASN A 24 -9.53 -2.95 -16.95
N LEU A 25 -8.96 -3.55 -15.89
CA LEU A 25 -8.80 -2.89 -14.60
C LEU A 25 -7.72 -1.80 -14.62
N LYS A 26 -6.67 -1.92 -15.45
CA LYS A 26 -5.55 -0.97 -15.45
C LYS A 26 -5.99 0.49 -15.69
N PRO A 27 -6.81 0.84 -16.70
CA PRO A 27 -7.27 2.22 -16.89
C PRO A 27 -8.15 2.74 -15.74
N PHE A 28 -8.89 1.85 -15.06
CA PHE A 28 -9.70 2.22 -13.91
C PHE A 28 -8.84 2.57 -12.69
N ILE A 29 -7.78 1.78 -12.43
CA ILE A 29 -6.84 1.97 -11.32
C ILE A 29 -5.90 3.15 -11.60
N TYR A 30 -5.27 3.16 -12.78
CA TYR A 30 -4.17 4.04 -13.16
C TYR A 30 -4.62 5.07 -14.21
N ARG A 31 -5.35 6.09 -13.76
CA ARG A 31 -5.83 7.16 -14.64
C ARG A 31 -4.65 7.99 -15.14
N ARG A 32 -4.65 8.33 -16.44
CA ARG A 32 -3.73 9.32 -17.01
C ARG A 32 -4.09 10.72 -16.53
N TYR A 33 -5.34 11.12 -16.70
CA TYR A 33 -5.79 12.45 -16.28
C TYR A 33 -6.36 12.41 -14.87
N LEU A 34 -5.86 13.30 -14.01
CA LEU A 34 -6.33 13.50 -12.65
C LEU A 34 -6.74 14.96 -12.48
N ASP A 35 -7.92 15.16 -11.92
CA ASP A 35 -8.41 16.47 -11.50
C ASP A 35 -8.02 16.76 -10.05
N TYR A 36 -8.29 17.99 -9.60
CA TYR A 36 -8.10 18.37 -8.20
C TYR A 36 -8.90 17.47 -7.24
N GLY A 37 -10.10 17.03 -7.65
CA GLY A 37 -10.94 16.13 -6.87
C GLY A 37 -10.28 14.79 -6.53
N ALA A 38 -9.40 14.28 -7.41
CA ALA A 38 -8.63 13.07 -7.13
C ALA A 38 -7.67 13.21 -5.95
N PHE A 39 -7.00 14.36 -5.82
CA PHE A 39 -6.07 14.62 -4.72
C PHE A 39 -6.83 14.80 -3.40
N ASP A 40 -7.97 15.49 -3.43
CA ASP A 40 -8.80 15.67 -2.25
C ASP A 40 -9.42 14.34 -1.78
N ALA A 41 -9.82 13.46 -2.71
CA ALA A 41 -10.26 12.11 -2.37
C ALA A 41 -9.15 11.28 -1.67
N LEU A 42 -7.88 11.44 -2.07
CA LEU A 42 -6.75 10.79 -1.40
C LEU A 42 -6.48 11.36 0.00
N ARG A 43 -6.56 12.68 0.15
CA ARG A 43 -6.44 13.34 1.46
C ARG A 43 -7.55 12.90 2.41
N GLU A 44 -8.78 12.83 1.91
CA GLU A 44 -9.93 12.39 2.69
C GLU A 44 -9.80 10.93 3.10
N LEU A 45 -9.33 10.06 2.21
CA LEU A 45 -9.02 8.67 2.54
C LEU A 45 -7.96 8.59 3.66
N LYS A 46 -6.87 9.38 3.59
CA LYS A 46 -5.86 9.43 4.65
C LYS A 46 -6.46 9.88 5.98
N ARG A 47 -7.27 10.94 5.96
CA ARG A 47 -7.94 11.48 7.14
C ARG A 47 -8.86 10.46 7.79
N MET A 48 -9.64 9.74 6.99
CA MET A 48 -10.53 8.68 7.44
C MET A 48 -9.75 7.54 8.12
N ILE A 49 -8.66 7.08 7.51
CA ILE A 49 -7.77 6.05 8.09
C ILE A 49 -7.23 6.53 9.44
N SER A 50 -6.64 7.72 9.51
CA SER A 50 -6.08 8.26 10.75
C SER A 50 -7.13 8.47 11.85
N THR A 51 -8.34 8.87 11.48
CA THR A 51 -9.46 9.04 12.44
C THR A 51 -9.88 7.69 13.02
N GLU A 52 -9.97 6.66 12.18
CA GLU A 52 -10.36 5.31 12.58
C GLU A 52 -9.35 4.68 13.55
N VAL A 53 -8.06 4.88 13.29
CA VAL A 53 -6.96 4.41 14.16
C VAL A 53 -7.07 5.04 15.55
N LYS A 54 -7.30 6.36 15.62
CA LYS A 54 -7.50 7.06 16.90
C LYS A 54 -8.76 6.56 17.62
N ARG A 55 -9.89 6.43 16.91
CA ARG A 55 -11.17 5.98 17.46
C ARG A 55 -11.08 4.61 18.12
N LYS A 56 -10.30 3.70 17.54
CA LYS A 56 -10.12 2.33 18.03
C LYS A 56 -8.97 2.15 19.02
N GLY A 57 -8.25 3.21 19.37
CA GLY A 57 -7.11 3.11 20.30
C GLY A 57 -5.94 2.28 19.78
N LEU A 58 -5.77 2.16 18.46
CA LEU A 58 -4.81 1.26 17.82
C LEU A 58 -3.39 1.85 17.73
N GLN A 59 -2.94 2.61 18.73
CA GLN A 59 -1.65 3.30 18.67
C GLN A 59 -0.48 2.31 18.65
N ASP A 60 -0.58 1.24 19.43
CA ASP A 60 0.45 0.20 19.54
C ASP A 60 0.27 -0.95 18.53
N ASN A 61 -0.66 -0.80 17.58
CA ASN A 61 -0.91 -1.80 16.55
C ASN A 61 0.09 -1.66 15.41
N ILE A 62 0.91 -2.69 15.15
CA ILE A 62 2.03 -2.61 14.19
C ILE A 62 1.59 -2.42 12.73
N LYS A 63 0.32 -2.69 12.42
CA LYS A 63 -0.21 -2.62 11.06
C LYS A 63 -1.01 -1.36 10.83
N LEU A 64 -1.92 -1.05 11.75
CA LEU A 64 -2.88 0.04 11.62
C LEU A 64 -2.44 1.31 12.36
N GLY A 65 -1.59 1.18 13.38
CA GLY A 65 -1.08 2.31 14.15
C GLY A 65 -0.23 3.28 13.33
N PRO A 66 0.07 4.47 13.88
CA PRO A 66 0.94 5.45 13.22
C PRO A 66 2.32 4.84 12.92
N GLY A 67 2.81 5.04 11.70
CA GLY A 67 4.06 4.44 11.21
C GLY A 67 3.97 2.94 10.88
N GLY A 68 2.79 2.33 11.03
CA GLY A 68 2.59 0.91 10.78
C GLY A 68 2.64 0.50 9.31
N ILE A 69 2.54 -0.81 9.07
CA ILE A 69 2.63 -1.43 7.73
C ILE A 69 1.70 -0.74 6.72
N ARG A 70 0.46 -0.48 7.12
CA ARG A 70 -0.56 0.09 6.24
C ARG A 70 -0.27 1.54 5.85
N GLU A 71 0.46 2.28 6.67
CA GLU A 71 0.87 3.65 6.35
C GLU A 71 1.96 3.66 5.27
N ILE A 72 2.91 2.74 5.34
CA ILE A 72 3.92 2.55 4.28
C ILE A 72 3.26 2.15 2.96
N GLU A 73 2.32 1.19 3.01
CA GLU A 73 1.55 0.79 1.83
C GLU A 73 0.75 1.96 1.24
N PHE A 74 0.15 2.79 2.11
CA PHE A 74 -0.60 3.96 1.68
C PHE A 74 0.28 4.96 0.95
N ILE A 75 1.49 5.25 1.43
CA ILE A 75 2.44 6.15 0.78
C ILE A 75 2.70 5.68 -0.66
N GLY A 76 3.15 4.44 -0.83
CA GLY A 76 3.45 3.91 -2.16
C GLY A 76 2.22 3.90 -3.05
N GLN A 77 1.09 3.37 -2.57
CA GLN A 77 -0.15 3.25 -3.35
C GLN A 77 -0.76 4.60 -3.73
N ALA A 78 -0.61 5.64 -2.90
CA ALA A 78 -1.00 7.00 -3.25
C ALA A 78 -0.24 7.50 -4.49
N PHE A 79 1.09 7.29 -4.54
CA PHE A 79 1.86 7.59 -5.75
C PHE A 79 1.41 6.74 -6.94
N GLN A 80 1.09 5.46 -6.75
CA GLN A 80 0.60 4.62 -7.84
C GLN A 80 -0.72 5.16 -8.44
N LEU A 81 -1.64 5.65 -7.61
CA LEU A 81 -2.89 6.26 -8.07
C LEU A 81 -2.67 7.60 -8.77
N VAL A 82 -1.66 8.36 -8.36
CA VAL A 82 -1.35 9.70 -8.91
C VAL A 82 -0.51 9.62 -10.19
N ARG A 83 0.47 8.72 -10.24
CA ARG A 83 1.51 8.69 -11.28
C ARG A 83 1.42 7.45 -12.16
N GLY A 84 0.87 6.34 -11.68
CA GLY A 84 0.88 5.06 -12.37
C GLY A 84 0.22 5.06 -13.75
N GLY A 85 -0.66 6.02 -14.06
CA GLY A 85 -1.23 6.17 -15.40
C GLY A 85 -0.23 6.65 -16.46
N HIS A 86 0.76 7.44 -16.04
CA HIS A 86 1.83 7.98 -16.88
C HIS A 86 3.16 7.23 -16.71
N GLU A 87 3.35 6.56 -15.58
CA GLU A 87 4.57 5.85 -15.21
C GLU A 87 4.27 4.36 -15.00
N PRO A 88 4.27 3.55 -16.07
CA PRO A 88 3.94 2.12 -15.99
C PRO A 88 4.80 1.33 -14.99
N GLN A 89 6.03 1.77 -14.72
CA GLN A 89 6.91 1.19 -13.70
C GLN A 89 6.31 1.23 -12.28
N LEU A 90 5.40 2.17 -12.02
CA LEU A 90 4.67 2.28 -10.75
C LEU A 90 3.42 1.40 -10.70
N GLN A 91 3.13 0.56 -11.70
CA GLN A 91 1.99 -0.36 -11.69
C GLN A 91 2.31 -1.71 -11.01
N SER A 92 3.42 -1.80 -10.28
CA SER A 92 3.80 -3.01 -9.54
C SER A 92 2.87 -3.27 -8.36
N ARG A 93 2.59 -4.54 -8.08
CA ARG A 93 1.83 -4.94 -6.89
C ARG A 93 2.70 -4.98 -5.62
N SER A 94 4.02 -5.07 -5.78
CA SER A 94 4.97 -5.15 -4.67
C SER A 94 5.28 -3.74 -4.18
N ILE A 95 5.04 -3.50 -2.88
CA ILE A 95 5.32 -2.19 -2.27
C ILE A 95 6.82 -1.89 -2.29
N ILE A 96 7.68 -2.88 -2.03
CA ILE A 96 9.14 -2.70 -2.10
C ILE A 96 9.57 -2.30 -3.51
N THR A 97 9.01 -2.96 -4.53
CA THR A 97 9.29 -2.57 -5.93
C THR A 97 8.82 -1.15 -6.20
N THR A 98 7.60 -0.79 -5.77
CA THR A 98 7.07 0.56 -5.93
C THR A 98 7.96 1.60 -5.26
N LEU A 99 8.41 1.39 -4.02
CA LEU A 99 9.28 2.32 -3.31
C LEU A 99 10.64 2.51 -4.02
N ASN A 100 11.23 1.43 -4.52
CA ASN A 100 12.45 1.52 -5.33
C ASN A 100 12.22 2.34 -6.60
N ARG A 101 11.13 2.06 -7.34
CA ARG A 101 10.78 2.82 -8.56
C ARG A 101 10.52 4.29 -8.29
N LEU A 102 9.94 4.64 -7.14
CA LEU A 102 9.73 6.04 -6.74
C LEU A 102 11.03 6.78 -6.47
N ALA A 103 12.04 6.11 -5.91
CA ALA A 103 13.37 6.69 -5.73
C ALA A 103 14.10 6.82 -7.07
N GLU A 104 14.08 5.78 -7.90
CA GLU A 104 14.71 5.78 -9.23
C GLU A 104 14.16 6.89 -10.15
N SER A 105 12.86 7.20 -10.06
CA SER A 105 12.24 8.30 -10.82
C SER A 105 12.23 9.66 -10.09
N GLY A 106 12.83 9.76 -8.91
CA GLY A 106 13.01 11.02 -8.18
C GLY A 106 11.76 11.58 -7.50
N HIS A 107 10.70 10.78 -7.30
CA HIS A 107 9.50 11.22 -6.56
C HIS A 107 9.70 11.25 -5.05
N ILE A 108 10.62 10.42 -4.54
CA ILE A 108 11.04 10.41 -3.14
C ILE A 108 12.57 10.35 -3.07
N HIS A 109 13.15 10.86 -1.98
CA HIS A 109 14.59 10.78 -1.79
C HIS A 109 15.02 9.30 -1.64
N PRO A 110 16.16 8.88 -2.22
CA PRO A 110 16.65 7.51 -2.07
C PRO A 110 16.75 7.05 -0.61
N ASP A 111 17.20 7.93 0.29
CA ASP A 111 17.27 7.63 1.73
C ASP A 111 15.90 7.39 2.36
N ASP A 112 14.86 8.10 1.92
CA ASP A 112 13.49 7.90 2.44
C ASP A 112 12.94 6.57 1.95
N SER A 113 13.20 6.21 0.69
CA SER A 113 12.85 4.89 0.16
C SER A 113 13.54 3.76 0.94
N ALA A 114 14.85 3.90 1.18
CA ALA A 114 15.61 2.93 1.96
C ALA A 114 15.07 2.77 3.39
N LYS A 115 14.75 3.87 4.07
CA LYS A 115 14.13 3.86 5.41
C LYS A 115 12.77 3.19 5.40
N LEU A 116 11.91 3.50 4.42
CA LEU A 116 10.57 2.90 4.29
C LEU A 116 10.65 1.39 4.03
N ILE A 117 11.58 0.95 3.18
CA ILE A 117 11.79 -0.47 2.89
C ILE A 117 12.27 -1.20 4.15
N ALA A 118 13.28 -0.65 4.85
CA ALA A 118 13.80 -1.24 6.08
C ALA A 118 12.72 -1.33 7.18
N ALA A 119 11.92 -0.27 7.35
CA ALA A 119 10.80 -0.25 8.29
C ALA A 119 9.72 -1.27 7.91
N TYR A 120 9.38 -1.37 6.63
CA TYR A 120 8.40 -2.34 6.13
C TYR A 120 8.87 -3.78 6.42
N ASP A 121 10.12 -4.11 6.11
CA ASP A 121 10.68 -5.43 6.37
C ASP A 121 10.71 -5.76 7.87
N PHE A 122 11.11 -4.79 8.70
CA PHE A 122 11.09 -4.94 10.15
C PHE A 122 9.67 -5.24 10.67
N LEU A 123 8.68 -4.44 10.27
CA LEU A 123 7.30 -4.58 10.71
C LEU A 123 6.66 -5.88 10.21
N ARG A 124 6.91 -6.29 8.96
CA ARG A 124 6.44 -7.58 8.42
C ARG A 124 7.05 -8.76 9.15
N ARG A 125 8.33 -8.68 9.53
CA ARG A 125 8.99 -9.72 10.33
C ARG A 125 8.43 -9.78 11.75
N ALA A 126 8.17 -8.63 12.37
CA ALA A 126 7.52 -8.56 13.68
C ALA A 126 6.11 -9.15 13.62
N GLU A 127 5.28 -8.72 12.66
CA GLU A 127 3.92 -9.25 12.43
C GLU A 127 3.92 -10.76 12.28
N ASN A 128 4.73 -11.29 11.35
CA ASN A 128 4.78 -12.73 11.11
C ASN A 128 5.20 -13.50 12.37
N ARG A 129 6.16 -12.98 13.16
CA ARG A 129 6.61 -13.64 14.39
C ARG A 129 5.57 -13.61 15.48
N LEU A 130 4.87 -12.50 15.68
CA LEU A 130 3.76 -12.41 16.64
C LEU A 130 2.67 -13.41 16.29
N GLN A 131 2.34 -13.54 15.01
CA GLN A 131 1.33 -14.48 14.54
C GLN A 131 1.76 -15.94 14.69
N MET A 132 3.06 -16.24 14.54
CA MET A 132 3.60 -17.59 14.70
C MET A 132 3.55 -18.14 16.13
N VAL A 133 3.52 -17.29 17.15
CA VAL A 133 3.55 -17.76 18.56
C VAL A 133 2.31 -18.61 18.87
N ASP A 134 1.13 -18.11 18.52
CA ASP A 134 -0.15 -18.76 18.80
C ASP A 134 -0.92 -19.19 17.54
N ASP A 135 -0.32 -19.06 16.35
CA ASP A 135 -0.97 -19.21 15.05
C ASP A 135 -2.25 -18.35 14.92
N GLN A 136 -2.20 -17.14 15.48
CA GLN A 136 -3.32 -16.20 15.49
C GLN A 136 -3.04 -15.00 14.62
N GLN A 137 -4.06 -14.45 13.98
CA GLN A 137 -3.96 -13.23 13.17
C GLN A 137 -3.91 -11.95 14.04
N THR A 138 -2.96 -11.90 14.98
CA THR A 138 -2.73 -10.73 15.84
C THR A 138 -1.87 -9.68 15.15
N HIS A 139 -2.08 -8.42 15.55
CA HIS A 139 -1.31 -7.26 15.12
C HIS A 139 -0.99 -6.32 16.28
N ASP A 140 -1.41 -6.67 17.49
CA ASP A 140 -1.14 -5.92 18.71
C ASP A 140 0.15 -6.46 19.33
N LEU A 141 0.94 -5.57 19.91
CA LEU A 141 2.13 -5.98 20.63
C LEU A 141 1.72 -6.72 21.93
N PRO A 142 2.52 -7.69 22.40
CA PRO A 142 2.32 -8.33 23.69
C PRO A 142 2.33 -7.28 24.80
N ALA A 143 1.53 -7.49 25.84
CA ALA A 143 1.45 -6.60 26.99
C ALA A 143 2.38 -7.01 28.15
N ASP A 144 3.09 -8.14 27.98
CA ASP A 144 3.93 -8.85 28.95
C ASP A 144 5.39 -8.96 28.52
#